data_AF-A0A7S1A283-F1
#
_entry.id   AF-A0A7S1A283-F1
#
_cell.length_a   1.000
_cell.length_b   1.000
_cell.length_c   1.000
_cell.angle_alpha   90.00
_cell.angle_beta   90.00
_cell.angle_gamma   90.00
#
_symmetry.space_group_name_H-M   'P 1'
#
loop_
_entity.id
_entity.type
_entity.pdbx_description
1 polymer ?
#
loop_
_entity_poly.entity_id
_entity_poly.type
_entity_poly.pdbx_seq_one_letter_code
_entity_poly.pdbx_strand_id
1 'polypeptide(L)'
;DARGGVVPPYRKCHIVGSWDDFSGKSKMNWCGCDYRYVVQLGAAAKASFQIVVDGVWERRIYPSVPDANPYTLHHLKGPDGAYEGMRWTVGADERDGAESGSSYEVSLSCPRGLPESVRWSKLGADGCAVSTGVDEGNVDLLRAGPKDQVSGEACETVEEGDSKLPYRKCEIVGSWDNFQGTDMVWDSGVYRCRVQLGETGQGTFHIVVDGSRECRIYPSVENATCFVHHWLRGPDCHGHET
;
A
#
# COMPACT_ATOMS: atom_id res chain seq x y z
N ASP A 1 16.59 24.36 16.50
CA ASP A 1 17.32 23.15 16.08
C ASP A 1 16.34 22.00 15.85
N ALA A 2 16.72 20.96 15.12
CA ALA A 2 16.01 19.69 14.89
C ALA A 2 14.47 19.74 14.69
N ARG A 3 14.02 19.75 13.42
CA ARG A 3 12.68 19.21 13.08
C ARG A 3 12.73 17.69 13.29
N GLY A 4 11.90 17.14 14.20
CA GLY A 4 11.88 15.72 14.52
C GLY A 4 11.57 14.86 13.29
N GLY A 5 12.59 14.21 12.73
CA GLY A 5 12.43 13.30 11.60
C GLY A 5 11.75 12.01 12.05
N VAL A 6 10.70 11.58 11.32
CA VAL A 6 10.03 10.30 11.56
C VAL A 6 11.05 9.17 11.36
N VAL A 7 11.39 8.48 12.44
CA VAL A 7 12.30 7.33 12.39
C VAL A 7 11.61 6.18 11.66
N PRO A 8 12.27 5.50 10.70
CA PRO A 8 11.71 4.32 10.07
C PRO A 8 11.36 3.24 11.13
N PRO A 9 10.18 2.61 11.06
CA PRO A 9 9.73 1.64 12.06
C PRO A 9 10.43 0.29 11.93
N TYR A 10 11.21 0.08 10.86
CA TYR A 10 11.99 -1.12 10.60
C TYR A 10 13.49 -0.78 10.40
N ARG A 11 14.28 -1.80 10.04
CA ARG A 11 15.73 -1.76 9.81
C ARG A 11 16.14 -0.91 8.61
N LYS A 12 17.45 -0.82 8.34
CA LYS A 12 17.96 -0.09 7.15
C LYS A 12 17.77 -0.95 5.89
N CYS A 13 16.80 -0.59 5.04
CA CYS A 13 16.57 -1.27 3.77
C CYS A 13 17.44 -0.72 2.64
N HIS A 14 18.01 -1.63 1.87
CA HIS A 14 18.70 -1.38 0.60
C HIS A 14 18.04 -2.24 -0.46
N ILE A 15 18.04 -1.82 -1.71
CA ILE A 15 17.55 -2.58 -2.86
C ILE A 15 18.75 -2.98 -3.74
N VAL A 16 18.64 -4.16 -4.33
CA VAL A 16 19.66 -4.78 -5.19
C VAL A 16 18.95 -5.37 -6.40
N GLY A 17 19.52 -5.27 -7.60
CA GLY A 17 18.78 -5.65 -8.80
C GLY A 17 19.59 -5.83 -10.08
N SER A 18 18.90 -6.23 -11.14
CA SER A 18 19.52 -6.57 -12.43
C SER A 18 20.05 -5.36 -13.22
N TRP A 19 19.88 -4.13 -12.74
CA TRP A 19 20.48 -2.94 -13.34
C TRP A 19 21.97 -2.79 -13.05
N ASP A 20 22.50 -3.49 -12.04
CA ASP A 20 23.92 -3.54 -11.67
C ASP A 20 24.43 -4.98 -11.46
N ASP A 21 23.76 -5.96 -12.08
CA ASP A 21 24.01 -7.41 -11.90
C ASP A 21 23.99 -7.86 -10.42
N PHE A 22 23.15 -7.21 -9.59
CA PHE A 22 23.06 -7.42 -8.14
C PHE A 22 24.37 -7.15 -7.39
N SER A 23 25.30 -6.36 -7.96
CA SER A 23 26.59 -6.03 -7.34
C SER A 23 26.50 -4.86 -6.36
N GLY A 24 25.59 -3.91 -6.61
CA GLY A 24 25.38 -2.71 -5.81
C GLY A 24 24.36 -2.90 -4.69
N LYS A 25 24.44 -2.06 -3.65
CA LYS A 25 23.40 -1.90 -2.62
C LYS A 25 22.95 -0.45 -2.57
N SER A 26 21.87 -0.14 -3.25
CA SER A 26 21.26 1.19 -3.22
C SER A 26 20.38 1.35 -1.98
N LYS A 27 20.62 2.37 -1.16
CA LYS A 27 19.80 2.63 0.03
C LYS A 27 18.37 3.05 -0.38
N MET A 28 17.35 2.46 0.24
CA MET A 28 15.97 2.92 0.10
C MET A 28 15.70 4.11 1.02
N ASN A 29 14.95 5.10 0.54
CA ASN A 29 14.60 6.32 1.27
C ASN A 29 13.30 6.12 2.06
N TRP A 30 13.33 6.38 3.36
CA TRP A 30 12.13 6.41 4.19
C TRP A 30 11.40 7.75 3.99
N CYS A 31 10.15 7.73 3.54
CA CYS A 31 9.36 8.95 3.31
C CYS A 31 8.43 9.33 4.48
N GLY A 32 8.41 8.55 5.56
CA GLY A 32 7.48 8.71 6.69
C GLY A 32 6.38 7.65 6.74
N CYS A 33 6.14 6.91 5.65
CA CYS A 33 5.19 5.78 5.62
C CYS A 33 5.73 4.50 4.95
N ASP A 34 6.54 4.63 3.91
CA ASP A 34 7.15 3.49 3.18
C ASP A 34 8.65 3.73 2.93
N TYR A 35 9.38 2.65 2.65
CA TYR A 35 10.73 2.73 2.08
C TYR A 35 10.62 2.74 0.55
N ARG A 36 11.21 3.73 -0.10
CA ARG A 36 11.06 3.99 -1.54
C ARG A 36 12.40 3.99 -2.27
N TYR A 37 12.40 3.52 -3.51
CA TYR A 37 13.52 3.64 -4.44
C TYR A 37 13.02 3.67 -5.88
N VAL A 38 13.62 4.52 -6.72
CA VAL A 38 13.28 4.62 -8.14
C VAL A 38 14.20 3.72 -8.96
N VAL A 39 13.61 2.76 -9.67
CA VAL A 39 14.29 1.91 -10.65
C VAL A 39 14.01 2.45 -12.04
N GLN A 40 15.04 2.67 -12.84
CA GLN A 40 14.91 2.95 -14.27
C GLN A 40 15.11 1.65 -15.06
N LEU A 41 14.21 1.34 -16.00
CA LEU A 41 14.29 0.13 -16.81
C LEU A 41 15.26 0.31 -17.98
N GLY A 42 16.13 -0.68 -18.19
CA GLY A 42 17.03 -0.73 -19.34
C GLY A 42 16.33 -1.12 -20.64
N ALA A 43 17.11 -1.37 -21.70
CA ALA A 43 16.61 -1.69 -23.04
C ALA A 43 15.65 -2.90 -23.10
N ALA A 44 15.77 -3.84 -22.17
CA ALA A 44 14.88 -5.01 -22.06
C ALA A 44 13.48 -4.68 -21.49
N ALA A 45 13.22 -3.44 -21.06
CA ALA A 45 11.99 -3.01 -20.38
C ALA A 45 11.63 -3.88 -19.15
N LYS A 46 12.63 -4.48 -18.48
CA LYS A 46 12.48 -5.31 -17.29
C LYS A 46 13.57 -5.04 -16.27
N ALA A 47 13.25 -5.19 -14.99
CA ALA A 47 14.22 -5.14 -13.89
C ALA A 47 13.80 -6.07 -12.75
N SER A 48 14.68 -7.00 -12.39
CA SER A 48 14.48 -7.91 -11.25
C SER A 48 15.19 -7.39 -10.01
N PHE A 49 14.59 -7.53 -8.82
CA PHE A 49 15.15 -7.00 -7.57
C PHE A 49 14.84 -7.84 -6.32
N GLN A 50 15.62 -7.56 -5.26
CA GLN A 50 15.45 -8.04 -3.89
C GLN A 50 15.76 -6.89 -2.91
N ILE A 51 15.40 -7.02 -1.63
CA ILE A 51 15.66 -6.00 -0.61
C ILE A 51 16.63 -6.57 0.45
N VAL A 52 17.77 -5.92 0.64
CA VAL A 52 18.82 -6.26 1.62
C VAL A 52 18.63 -5.47 2.92
N VAL A 53 18.59 -6.17 4.06
CA VAL A 53 18.35 -5.58 5.38
C VAL A 53 19.65 -5.37 6.14
N ASP A 54 19.79 -4.18 6.75
CA ASP A 54 20.98 -3.70 7.47
C ASP A 54 22.29 -3.74 6.64
N GLY A 55 22.18 -3.87 5.32
CA GLY A 55 23.33 -4.01 4.41
C GLY A 55 23.96 -5.41 4.40
N VAL A 56 23.36 -6.40 5.08
CA VAL A 56 23.86 -7.77 5.21
C VAL A 56 23.30 -8.64 4.08
N TRP A 57 24.16 -9.18 3.21
CA TRP A 57 23.76 -9.87 1.97
C TRP A 57 22.94 -11.15 2.22
N GLU A 58 23.11 -11.75 3.38
CA GLU A 58 22.45 -12.97 3.87
C GLU A 58 21.11 -12.67 4.57
N ARG A 59 20.66 -11.41 4.54
CA ARG A 59 19.39 -10.95 5.11
C ARG A 59 18.56 -10.28 4.02
N ARG A 60 18.04 -11.07 3.09
CA ARG A 60 17.20 -10.56 1.99
C ARG A 60 15.73 -10.79 2.28
N ILE A 61 14.91 -9.78 1.97
CA ILE A 61 13.46 -9.90 1.82
C ILE A 61 13.20 -10.17 0.34
N TYR A 62 12.39 -11.18 0.04
CA TYR A 62 12.18 -11.72 -1.30
C TYR A 62 10.78 -12.34 -1.42
N PRO A 63 10.25 -12.58 -2.64
CA PRO A 63 8.94 -13.21 -2.82
C PRO A 63 8.98 -14.74 -2.66
N SER A 64 7.83 -15.35 -2.37
CA SER A 64 7.71 -16.81 -2.28
C SER A 64 7.72 -17.57 -3.62
N VAL A 65 7.80 -16.88 -4.75
CA VAL A 65 7.85 -17.44 -6.12
C VAL A 65 8.84 -16.66 -6.98
N PRO A 66 9.46 -17.27 -8.01
CA PRO A 66 10.30 -16.56 -8.98
C PRO A 66 9.49 -15.53 -9.79
N ASP A 67 10.16 -14.48 -10.25
CA ASP A 67 9.61 -13.41 -11.11
C ASP A 67 8.28 -12.82 -10.65
N ALA A 68 8.10 -12.73 -9.33
CA ALA A 68 6.87 -12.23 -8.72
C ALA A 68 6.61 -10.77 -9.12
N ASN A 69 5.34 -10.48 -9.37
CA ASN A 69 4.83 -9.17 -9.77
C ASN A 69 3.50 -8.92 -9.04
N PRO A 70 2.93 -7.69 -9.08
CA PRO A 70 1.70 -7.35 -8.32
C PRO A 70 0.50 -8.20 -8.76
N TYR A 71 0.55 -8.77 -9.95
CA TYR A 71 -0.50 -9.58 -10.55
C TYR A 71 -0.37 -11.09 -10.26
N THR A 72 0.70 -11.50 -9.58
CA THR A 72 0.99 -12.91 -9.24
C THR A 72 0.86 -13.09 -7.73
N LEU A 73 0.10 -14.11 -7.28
CA LEU A 73 -0.03 -14.40 -5.85
C LEU A 73 1.32 -14.83 -5.26
N HIS A 74 1.82 -14.07 -4.30
CA HIS A 74 3.06 -14.36 -3.59
C HIS A 74 3.04 -13.80 -2.17
N HIS A 75 3.94 -14.30 -1.32
CA HIS A 75 4.15 -13.81 0.04
C HIS A 75 5.57 -13.26 0.17
N LEU A 76 5.77 -12.26 1.05
CA LEU A 76 7.11 -11.89 1.49
C LEU A 76 7.74 -13.04 2.30
N LYS A 77 9.03 -13.26 2.09
CA LYS A 77 9.92 -14.21 2.78
C LYS A 77 11.18 -13.48 3.25
N GLY A 78 11.93 -14.10 4.15
CA GLY A 78 13.07 -13.48 4.82
C GLY A 78 12.67 -12.51 5.95
N PRO A 79 13.63 -11.73 6.49
CA PRO A 79 15.02 -11.59 6.03
C PRO A 79 15.91 -12.81 6.34
N ASP A 80 16.28 -13.57 5.33
CA ASP A 80 17.16 -14.75 5.44
C ASP A 80 17.99 -14.98 4.16
N GLY A 81 18.65 -16.13 4.08
CA GLY A 81 19.54 -16.54 2.98
C GLY A 81 18.92 -17.46 1.92
N ALA A 82 17.67 -17.89 2.06
CA ALA A 82 17.01 -18.85 1.16
C ALA A 82 16.34 -18.17 -0.06
N TYR A 83 17.00 -17.12 -0.58
CA TYR A 83 16.49 -16.21 -1.60
C TYR A 83 16.87 -16.59 -3.04
N GLU A 84 17.54 -17.73 -3.26
CA GLU A 84 18.09 -18.09 -4.56
C GLU A 84 17.00 -18.24 -5.63
N GLY A 85 17.18 -17.57 -6.77
CA GLY A 85 16.17 -17.50 -7.85
C GLY A 85 14.92 -16.65 -7.55
N MET A 86 14.63 -16.34 -6.29
CA MET A 86 13.38 -15.69 -5.88
C MET A 86 13.49 -14.16 -5.94
N ARG A 87 12.92 -13.53 -6.96
CA ARG A 87 13.03 -12.09 -7.23
C ARG A 87 11.67 -11.52 -7.58
N TRP A 88 11.44 -10.26 -7.23
CA TRP A 88 10.40 -9.48 -7.89
C TRP A 88 10.91 -9.00 -9.24
N THR A 89 10.05 -8.91 -10.25
CA THR A 89 10.43 -8.43 -11.59
C THR A 89 9.42 -7.42 -12.12
N VAL A 90 9.86 -6.16 -12.23
CA VAL A 90 9.13 -5.09 -12.93
C VAL A 90 9.20 -5.36 -14.44
N GLY A 91 8.09 -5.20 -15.14
CA GLY A 91 7.95 -5.55 -16.55
C GLY A 91 7.81 -7.06 -16.80
N ALA A 92 7.57 -7.87 -15.76
CA ALA A 92 7.25 -9.28 -15.94
C ALA A 92 5.91 -9.48 -16.66
N ASP A 93 4.94 -8.60 -16.38
CA ASP A 93 3.57 -8.62 -16.90
C ASP A 93 3.29 -7.38 -17.76
N GLU A 94 2.53 -7.52 -18.84
CA GLU A 94 2.19 -6.41 -19.76
C GLU A 94 1.42 -5.28 -19.06
N ARG A 95 0.68 -5.59 -17.98
CA ARG A 95 -0.08 -4.61 -17.20
C ARG A 95 0.78 -3.61 -16.42
N ASP A 96 2.08 -3.88 -16.24
CA ASP A 96 3.01 -2.86 -15.71
C ASP A 96 3.13 -1.66 -16.67
N GLY A 97 2.83 -1.84 -17.96
CA GLY A 97 3.04 -0.83 -19.00
C GLY A 97 4.53 -0.50 -19.21
N ALA A 98 5.40 -1.50 -19.03
CA ALA A 98 6.85 -1.33 -18.97
C ALA A 98 7.47 -1.04 -20.34
N GLU A 99 8.27 0.01 -20.40
CA GLU A 99 8.93 0.50 -21.62
C GLU A 99 10.42 0.75 -21.34
N SER A 100 11.26 0.65 -22.38
CA SER A 100 12.68 0.98 -22.27
C SER A 100 12.86 2.43 -21.78
N GLY A 101 13.66 2.63 -20.74
CA GLY A 101 13.93 3.94 -20.14
C GLY A 101 12.86 4.45 -19.15
N SER A 102 11.69 3.80 -19.07
CA SER A 102 10.65 4.15 -18.09
C SER A 102 11.12 3.90 -16.65
N SER A 103 10.55 4.64 -15.70
CA SER A 103 10.95 4.59 -14.28
C SER A 103 9.80 4.17 -13.39
N TYR A 104 10.10 3.43 -12.32
CA TYR A 104 9.14 2.89 -11.36
C TYR A 104 9.59 3.19 -9.93
N GLU A 105 8.69 3.67 -9.08
CA GLU A 105 8.95 3.76 -7.64
C GLU A 105 8.60 2.44 -6.96
N VAL A 106 9.61 1.68 -6.54
CA VAL A 106 9.46 0.51 -5.68
C VAL A 106 9.24 0.98 -4.24
N SER A 107 8.14 0.54 -3.63
CA SER A 107 7.77 0.81 -2.24
C SER A 107 7.72 -0.48 -1.41
N LEU A 108 8.43 -0.52 -0.29
CA LEU A 108 8.30 -1.52 0.77
C LEU A 108 7.53 -0.91 1.95
N SER A 109 6.43 -1.54 2.34
CA SER A 109 5.60 -1.08 3.46
C SER A 109 5.90 -1.84 4.74
N CYS A 110 6.00 -1.11 5.86
CA CYS A 110 6.29 -1.66 7.19
C CYS A 110 5.43 -1.00 8.30
N PRO A 111 4.09 -0.95 8.17
CA PRO A 111 3.24 -0.17 9.07
C PRO A 111 3.31 -0.62 10.53
N ARG A 112 3.69 -1.88 10.78
CA ARG A 112 3.81 -2.49 12.12
C ARG A 112 5.26 -2.74 12.55
N GLY A 113 6.21 -2.07 11.91
CA GLY A 113 7.65 -2.30 12.12
C GLY A 113 8.15 -3.64 11.58
N LEU A 114 7.38 -4.31 10.71
CA LEU A 114 7.79 -5.52 9.98
C LEU A 114 7.45 -5.37 8.48
N PRO A 115 8.24 -5.94 7.57
CA PRO A 115 7.92 -6.03 6.14
C PRO A 115 6.58 -6.73 5.87
N GLU A 116 5.68 -6.08 5.14
CA GLU A 116 4.34 -6.63 4.85
C GLU A 116 4.02 -6.74 3.36
N SER A 117 4.40 -5.73 2.57
CA SER A 117 4.15 -5.72 1.14
C SER A 117 5.24 -4.96 0.38
N VAL A 118 5.48 -5.41 -0.86
CA VAL A 118 6.26 -4.70 -1.86
C VAL A 118 5.31 -4.38 -3.01
N ARG A 119 5.34 -3.14 -3.49
CA ARG A 119 4.56 -2.66 -4.64
C ARG A 119 5.39 -1.72 -5.48
N TRP A 120 4.97 -1.47 -6.73
CA TRP A 120 5.56 -0.43 -7.56
C TRP A 120 4.51 0.30 -8.40
N SER A 121 4.84 1.50 -8.85
CA SER A 121 4.03 2.32 -9.74
C SER A 121 4.92 3.00 -10.79
N LYS A 122 4.42 3.08 -12.04
CA LYS A 122 5.11 3.77 -13.13
C LYS A 122 5.12 5.28 -12.85
N LEU A 123 6.31 5.88 -12.95
CA LEU A 123 6.49 7.33 -12.89
C LEU A 123 6.32 7.93 -14.29
N GLY A 124 5.75 9.12 -14.34
CA GLY A 124 5.59 9.91 -15.56
C GLY A 124 6.91 10.56 -15.99
N ALA A 125 6.88 11.19 -17.16
CA ALA A 125 8.03 11.88 -17.72
C ALA A 125 8.62 12.94 -16.76
N ASP A 126 7.77 13.56 -15.94
CA ASP A 126 8.15 14.58 -14.95
C ASP A 126 8.47 14.02 -13.55
N GLY A 127 8.60 12.69 -13.41
CA GLY A 127 8.93 12.03 -12.15
C GLY A 127 7.79 11.91 -11.13
N CYS A 128 6.61 12.50 -11.40
CA CYS A 128 5.39 12.29 -10.63
C CYS A 128 4.70 10.99 -11.08
N ALA A 129 4.02 10.27 -10.19
CA ALA A 129 3.29 9.05 -10.55
C ALA A 129 2.18 9.35 -11.57
N VAL A 130 2.08 8.54 -12.66
CA VAL A 130 1.07 8.80 -13.70
C VAL A 130 -0.32 8.43 -13.19
N SER A 131 -1.11 9.43 -12.82
CA SER A 131 -2.56 9.31 -12.82
C SER A 131 -3.08 9.50 -14.25
N THR A 132 -3.49 8.43 -14.92
CA THR A 132 -4.25 8.53 -16.18
C THR A 132 -5.69 8.96 -15.87
N GLY A 133 -5.87 10.26 -15.59
CA GLY A 133 -7.16 10.92 -15.49
C GLY A 133 -7.48 11.66 -16.78
N VAL A 134 -8.73 11.58 -17.22
CA VAL A 134 -9.25 12.35 -18.36
C VAL A 134 -9.84 13.66 -17.83
N ASP A 135 -9.16 14.77 -18.16
CA ASP A 135 -9.66 16.08 -18.61
C ASP A 135 -11.21 16.28 -18.67
N GLU A 136 -11.83 17.42 -18.35
CA GLU A 136 -11.46 18.63 -17.59
C GLU A 136 -12.75 19.44 -17.28
N GLY A 137 -12.66 20.47 -16.43
CA GLY A 137 -13.70 21.51 -16.26
C GLY A 137 -14.67 21.28 -15.09
N ASN A 138 -14.66 22.07 -14.01
CA ASN A 138 -14.76 23.53 -14.02
C ASN A 138 -14.12 24.16 -12.77
N VAL A 139 -13.78 25.46 -12.84
CA VAL A 139 -13.01 26.21 -11.84
C VAL A 139 -13.86 27.10 -10.93
N ASP A 140 -13.23 27.52 -9.81
CA ASP A 140 -13.58 28.62 -8.90
C ASP A 140 -14.91 28.58 -8.11
N LEU A 141 -14.79 28.61 -6.78
CA LEU A 141 -14.91 29.88 -6.05
C LEU A 141 -14.49 29.78 -4.56
N LEU A 142 -13.52 30.61 -4.17
CA LEU A 142 -13.16 30.88 -2.78
C LEU A 142 -14.24 31.70 -2.07
N ARG A 143 -14.65 31.31 -0.85
CA ARG A 143 -15.12 32.25 0.18
C ARG A 143 -15.04 31.66 1.60
N ALA A 144 -14.90 32.53 2.60
CA ALA A 144 -14.36 32.16 3.91
C ALA A 144 -15.31 32.40 5.10
N GLY A 145 -15.15 31.57 6.14
CA GLY A 145 -15.57 31.81 7.53
C GLY A 145 -17.03 31.49 7.88
N PRO A 146 -17.39 31.47 9.19
CA PRO A 146 -16.57 31.80 10.36
C PRO A 146 -16.29 30.61 11.33
N LYS A 147 -15.57 30.91 12.41
CA LYS A 147 -15.33 30.03 13.57
C LYS A 147 -16.45 30.20 14.60
N ASP A 148 -16.71 29.17 15.40
CA ASP A 148 -17.27 29.33 16.74
C ASP A 148 -16.70 28.29 17.73
N GLN A 149 -16.92 28.54 19.02
CA GLN A 149 -16.13 28.06 20.18
C GLN A 149 -17.08 27.58 21.29
N VAL A 150 -16.68 26.62 22.17
CA VAL A 150 -17.04 26.56 23.62
C VAL A 150 -16.45 25.32 24.35
N SER A 151 -16.04 25.51 25.62
CA SER A 151 -15.69 24.59 26.77
C SER A 151 -15.19 23.15 26.53
N GLY A 152 -14.16 22.62 27.22
CA GLY A 152 -13.98 22.53 28.69
C GLY A 152 -14.71 21.28 29.21
N GLU A 153 -14.15 20.31 29.95
CA GLU A 153 -13.28 20.37 31.15
C GLU A 153 -12.19 19.25 31.18
N ALA A 154 -11.60 18.93 32.34
CA ALA A 154 -10.23 18.40 32.47
C ALA A 154 -10.04 16.94 32.94
N CYS A 155 -8.93 16.36 32.50
CA CYS A 155 -8.03 15.39 33.17
C CYS A 155 -8.59 14.13 33.87
N GLU A 156 -8.30 12.97 33.27
CA GLU A 156 -7.84 11.78 34.02
C GLU A 156 -6.54 11.22 33.38
N THR A 157 -5.53 10.97 34.22
CA THR A 157 -4.42 10.03 33.98
C THR A 157 -4.89 8.63 34.38
N VAL A 158 -4.62 7.49 33.74
CA VAL A 158 -3.37 6.88 33.21
C VAL A 158 -3.78 5.78 32.18
N GLU A 159 -2.96 4.93 31.53
CA GLU A 159 -1.51 4.57 31.58
C GLU A 159 -0.85 4.74 30.17
N GLU A 160 0.36 4.21 29.97
CA GLU A 160 1.02 4.04 28.66
C GLU A 160 0.60 2.71 27.99
N GLY A 161 0.43 2.70 26.66
CA GLY A 161 0.56 1.45 25.88
C GLY A 161 -0.58 1.08 24.91
N ASP A 162 -1.71 1.77 24.90
CA ASP A 162 -2.84 1.38 24.04
C ASP A 162 -2.81 2.06 22.66
N SER A 163 -2.73 1.25 21.61
CA SER A 163 -2.74 1.73 20.22
C SER A 163 -4.16 2.16 19.83
N LYS A 164 -4.46 3.45 19.96
CA LYS A 164 -5.73 4.05 19.53
C LYS A 164 -6.12 3.54 18.14
N LEU A 165 -7.19 2.75 18.07
CA LEU A 165 -7.66 2.14 16.83
C LEU A 165 -7.93 3.22 15.77
N PRO A 166 -7.56 3.00 14.48
CA PRO A 166 -7.89 3.93 13.40
C PRO A 166 -9.40 4.20 13.28
N TYR A 167 -10.21 3.16 13.50
CA TYR A 167 -11.68 3.19 13.60
C TYR A 167 -12.13 2.37 14.81
N ARG A 168 -13.20 2.78 15.49
CA ARG A 168 -13.76 2.03 16.64
C ARG A 168 -14.41 0.72 16.19
N LYS A 169 -14.98 0.70 14.99
CA LYS A 169 -15.57 -0.49 14.37
C LYS A 169 -15.26 -0.53 12.87
N CYS A 170 -15.02 -1.72 12.32
CA CYS A 170 -14.96 -1.97 10.88
C CYS A 170 -15.80 -3.22 10.57
N GLU A 171 -16.64 -3.15 9.54
CA GLU A 171 -17.46 -4.25 9.03
C GLU A 171 -17.17 -4.45 7.55
N ILE A 172 -16.90 -5.69 7.13
CA ILE A 172 -16.87 -6.01 5.70
C ILE A 172 -18.28 -6.40 5.25
N VAL A 173 -18.79 -5.74 4.21
CA VAL A 173 -20.13 -5.97 3.62
C VAL A 173 -19.95 -6.36 2.17
N GLY A 174 -20.54 -7.48 1.73
CA GLY A 174 -20.31 -7.97 0.38
C GLY A 174 -21.43 -8.82 -0.20
N SER A 175 -21.32 -9.12 -1.50
CA SER A 175 -22.35 -9.87 -2.23
C SER A 175 -22.56 -11.30 -1.71
N TRP A 176 -21.59 -11.86 -0.96
CA TRP A 176 -21.68 -13.20 -0.35
C TRP A 176 -22.62 -13.29 0.87
N ASP A 177 -22.92 -12.16 1.53
CA ASP A 177 -23.85 -12.10 2.67
C ASP A 177 -25.06 -11.19 2.41
N ASN A 178 -25.31 -10.82 1.13
CA ASN A 178 -26.27 -9.80 0.72
C ASN A 178 -26.04 -8.43 1.41
N PHE A 179 -24.78 -8.05 1.63
CA PHE A 179 -24.37 -6.81 2.30
C PHE A 179 -24.98 -6.64 3.69
N GLN A 180 -25.11 -7.74 4.44
CA GLN A 180 -25.54 -7.71 5.84
C GLN A 180 -24.43 -7.16 6.73
N GLY A 181 -23.20 -7.66 6.57
CA GLY A 181 -22.00 -7.17 7.25
C GLY A 181 -21.45 -8.17 8.25
N THR A 182 -20.13 -8.27 8.27
CA THR A 182 -19.38 -9.08 9.25
C THR A 182 -18.31 -8.21 9.92
N ASP A 183 -18.33 -8.15 11.25
CA ASP A 183 -17.33 -7.43 12.04
C ASP A 183 -15.91 -7.91 11.70
N MET A 184 -15.00 -6.96 11.46
CA MET A 184 -13.59 -7.21 11.24
C MET A 184 -12.85 -7.15 12.57
N VAL A 185 -12.04 -8.18 12.86
CA VAL A 185 -11.20 -8.22 14.05
C VAL A 185 -9.96 -7.35 13.83
N TRP A 186 -9.78 -6.32 14.67
CA TRP A 186 -8.47 -5.69 14.80
C TRP A 186 -7.53 -6.65 15.54
N ASP A 187 -6.52 -7.13 14.83
CA ASP A 187 -5.39 -7.82 15.44
C ASP A 187 -4.12 -7.18 14.91
N SER A 188 -3.19 -6.86 15.81
CA SER A 188 -1.85 -6.42 15.47
C SER A 188 -1.88 -5.38 14.34
N GLY A 189 -2.45 -4.18 14.52
CA GLY A 189 -2.34 -3.12 13.50
C GLY A 189 -3.16 -3.26 12.20
N VAL A 190 -3.96 -4.33 12.00
CA VAL A 190 -4.77 -4.54 10.78
C VAL A 190 -6.15 -5.13 11.11
N TYR A 191 -7.21 -4.60 10.50
CA TYR A 191 -8.54 -5.22 10.49
C TYR A 191 -8.56 -6.44 9.59
N ARG A 192 -9.01 -7.59 10.12
CA ARG A 192 -9.11 -8.85 9.38
C ARG A 192 -10.49 -9.46 9.50
N CYS A 193 -10.98 -9.99 8.39
CA CYS A 193 -12.15 -10.86 8.35
C CYS A 193 -11.85 -12.05 7.41
N ARG A 194 -12.45 -13.20 7.68
CA ARG A 194 -12.47 -14.34 6.75
C ARG A 194 -13.87 -14.41 6.17
N VAL A 195 -13.97 -14.36 4.84
CA VAL A 195 -15.24 -14.43 4.13
C VAL A 195 -15.29 -15.70 3.29
N GLN A 196 -16.47 -16.30 3.18
CA GLN A 196 -16.70 -17.49 2.36
C GLN A 196 -17.49 -17.06 1.13
N LEU A 197 -16.88 -17.20 -0.05
CA LEU A 197 -17.55 -16.88 -1.32
C LEU A 197 -18.50 -18.02 -1.71
N GLY A 198 -19.55 -17.66 -2.46
CA GLY A 198 -20.52 -18.61 -3.01
C GLY A 198 -19.94 -19.43 -4.18
N GLU A 199 -20.80 -20.20 -4.85
CA GLU A 199 -20.43 -21.16 -5.91
C GLU A 199 -19.65 -20.56 -7.08
N THR A 200 -19.80 -19.25 -7.35
CA THR A 200 -19.05 -18.53 -8.39
C THR A 200 -17.58 -18.30 -8.04
N GLY A 201 -17.19 -18.43 -6.76
CA GLY A 201 -15.88 -18.03 -6.28
C GLY A 201 -15.59 -16.52 -6.39
N GLN A 202 -16.63 -15.69 -6.59
CA GLN A 202 -16.53 -14.25 -6.80
C GLN A 202 -17.46 -13.49 -5.85
N GLY A 203 -17.06 -12.27 -5.49
CA GLY A 203 -17.92 -11.34 -4.77
C GLY A 203 -17.33 -9.93 -4.69
N THR A 204 -18.21 -8.94 -4.67
CA THR A 204 -17.87 -7.51 -4.52
C THR A 204 -18.11 -7.07 -3.08
N PHE A 205 -17.35 -6.08 -2.60
CA PHE A 205 -17.46 -5.62 -1.21
C PHE A 205 -16.98 -4.20 -1.00
N HIS A 206 -17.38 -3.63 0.14
CA HIS A 206 -16.77 -2.43 0.73
C HIS A 206 -16.63 -2.62 2.25
N ILE A 207 -15.95 -1.69 2.90
CA ILE A 207 -15.81 -1.69 4.37
C ILE A 207 -16.66 -0.55 4.92
N VAL A 208 -17.52 -0.84 5.88
CA VAL A 208 -18.27 0.14 6.68
C VAL A 208 -17.47 0.43 7.95
N VAL A 209 -17.30 1.70 8.31
CA VAL A 209 -16.61 2.10 9.56
C VAL A 209 -17.56 2.71 10.58
N ASP A 210 -17.21 2.52 11.86
CA ASP A 210 -17.90 3.05 13.04
C ASP A 210 -19.43 2.79 13.09
N GLY A 211 -19.87 1.72 12.43
CA GLY A 211 -21.27 1.29 12.37
C GLY A 211 -22.18 2.15 11.50
N SER A 212 -21.63 3.12 10.76
CA SER A 212 -22.41 3.99 9.86
C SER A 212 -22.36 3.49 8.42
N ARG A 213 -23.50 3.07 7.88
CA ARG A 213 -23.64 2.71 6.44
C ARG A 213 -23.43 3.90 5.48
N GLU A 214 -23.24 5.11 6.01
CA GLU A 214 -22.84 6.33 5.28
C GLU A 214 -21.32 6.61 5.38
N CYS A 215 -20.55 5.79 6.10
CA CYS A 215 -19.10 5.92 6.24
C CYS A 215 -18.41 4.69 5.65
N ARG A 216 -18.20 4.70 4.33
CA ARG A 216 -17.68 3.55 3.57
C ARG A 216 -16.26 3.79 3.09
N ILE A 217 -15.39 2.80 3.25
CA ILE A 217 -14.10 2.71 2.57
C ILE A 217 -14.24 1.76 1.38
N TYR A 218 -13.90 2.25 0.20
CA TYR A 218 -14.11 1.57 -1.08
C TYR A 218 -12.99 1.92 -2.07
N PRO A 219 -12.75 1.12 -3.14
CA PRO A 219 -11.73 1.44 -4.14
C PRO A 219 -12.14 2.63 -5.02
N SER A 220 -11.16 3.34 -5.57
CA SER A 220 -11.40 4.47 -6.50
C SER A 220 -11.84 4.06 -7.92
N VAL A 221 -12.07 2.77 -8.16
CA VAL A 221 -12.42 2.18 -9.46
C VAL A 221 -13.42 1.05 -9.19
N GLU A 222 -14.46 0.94 -10.01
CA GLU A 222 -15.45 -0.14 -9.93
C GLU A 222 -14.78 -1.50 -10.18
N ASN A 223 -15.27 -2.57 -9.53
CA ASN A 223 -14.74 -3.93 -9.64
C ASN A 223 -13.21 -4.04 -9.44
N ALA A 224 -12.62 -3.13 -8.67
CA ALA A 224 -11.19 -3.15 -8.40
C ALA A 224 -10.78 -4.47 -7.73
N THR A 225 -9.65 -5.01 -8.18
CA THR A 225 -9.03 -6.19 -7.62
C THR A 225 -7.69 -5.79 -7.00
N CYS A 226 -7.09 -6.66 -6.18
CA CYS A 226 -5.71 -6.51 -5.72
C CYS A 226 -4.68 -6.48 -6.87
N PHE A 227 -5.11 -6.73 -8.11
CA PHE A 227 -4.31 -6.73 -9.33
C PHE A 227 -4.50 -5.46 -10.18
N VAL A 228 -5.23 -4.45 -9.71
CA VAL A 228 -5.43 -3.17 -10.41
C VAL A 228 -4.99 -2.03 -9.50
N HIS A 229 -4.24 -1.06 -10.01
CA HIS A 229 -3.87 0.11 -9.23
C HIS A 229 -5.10 0.99 -8.97
N HIS A 230 -5.56 1.03 -7.72
CA HIS A 230 -6.64 1.89 -7.26
C HIS A 230 -6.25 2.59 -5.96
N TRP A 231 -6.84 3.75 -5.70
CA TRP A 231 -6.78 4.40 -4.39
C TRP A 231 -7.87 3.85 -3.48
N LEU A 232 -7.77 4.09 -2.18
CA LEU A 232 -8.91 4.00 -1.27
C LEU A 232 -9.64 5.35 -1.24
N ARG A 233 -10.97 5.30 -1.22
CA ARG A 233 -11.89 6.41 -1.04
C ARG A 233 -12.61 6.29 0.30
N GLY A 234 -13.24 7.38 0.73
CA GLY A 234 -13.88 7.48 2.04
C GLY A 234 -12.92 7.53 3.24
N PRO A 235 -13.45 7.37 4.47
CA PRO A 235 -14.82 7.00 4.78
C PRO A 235 -15.85 8.10 4.43
N ASP A 236 -16.75 7.80 3.48
CA ASP A 236 -17.81 8.71 3.03
C ASP A 236 -19.01 7.95 2.45
N CYS A 237 -20.05 8.68 2.02
CA CYS A 237 -21.33 8.11 1.59
C CYS A 237 -21.43 7.77 0.08
N HIS A 238 -20.46 8.16 -0.75
CA HIS A 238 -20.56 8.07 -2.21
C HIS A 238 -20.36 6.64 -2.76
N GLY A 239 -19.89 5.70 -1.93
CA GLY A 239 -19.74 4.27 -2.28
C GLY A 239 -21.06 3.49 -2.46
N HIS A 240 -22.11 4.14 -2.98
CA HIS A 240 -23.40 3.55 -3.38
C HIS A 240 -23.75 3.88 -4.85
N GLU A 241 -23.06 4.82 -5.51
CA GLU A 241 -23.45 5.35 -6.84
C GLU A 241 -22.55 4.87 -8.00
N THR A 242 -22.02 3.65 -7.90
CA THR A 242 -21.40 2.90 -9.00
C THR A 242 -21.83 1.44 -8.93
#